data_AF-A0A1B0AYM8-F1
#
_entry.id   AF-A0A1B0AYM8-F1
#
_cell.length_a   1.000
_cell.length_b   1.000
_cell.length_c   1.000
_cell.angle_alpha   90.00
_cell.angle_beta   90.00
_cell.angle_gamma   90.00
#
_symmetry.space_group_name_H-M   'P 1'
#
loop_
_entity.id
_entity.type
_entity.pdbx_description
1 polymer ?
#
loop_
_entity_poly.entity_id
_entity_poly.type
_entity_poly.pdbx_seq_one_letter_code
_entity_poly.pdbx_strand_id
1 'polypeptide(L)'
;MDIFQRTCCKDFKEPEKEEEIEIFESESPPGTEEEEQSVEEEEKPINMSALFQELECMKRRIQMMQLRIKSIMIDEECPEEECADLGVLLTCSENKEICELQKNHHKLQCQITELIKCCKEAKEQIKDLRLRMCAKAREILQLQKLTATLVTWKNTLEFEFGKCIERFEYLKHVKAEWEEVNAKFETQKVCYTELEKTFVPKACFLQEKKLFMTSINEIKQTLQELYDYQMNRLEEFEKRLPVVE
;
A
#
# COMPACT_ATOMS: atom_id res chain seq x y z
N MET A 1 13.88 14.65 -9.06
CA MET A 1 13.14 13.99 -10.16
C MET A 1 12.30 12.90 -9.52
N ASP A 2 10.99 13.12 -9.52
CA ASP A 2 10.01 12.38 -8.71
C ASP A 2 9.78 10.95 -9.18
N ILE A 3 9.80 10.03 -8.21
CA ILE A 3 9.53 8.59 -8.39
C ILE A 3 8.05 8.36 -8.79
N PHE A 4 7.17 9.33 -8.50
CA PHE A 4 5.75 9.30 -8.83
C PHE A 4 5.41 9.49 -10.33
N GLN A 5 6.33 10.02 -11.15
CA GLN A 5 6.06 10.19 -12.58
C GLN A 5 6.26 8.91 -13.41
N ARG A 6 6.84 7.83 -12.85
CA ARG A 6 7.10 6.58 -13.60
C ARG A 6 5.96 5.57 -13.57
N THR A 7 4.97 5.70 -12.70
CA THR A 7 3.94 4.68 -12.48
C THR A 7 2.58 4.95 -13.13
N CYS A 8 2.35 6.14 -13.73
CA CYS A 8 1.01 6.53 -14.19
C CYS A 8 0.81 6.74 -15.70
N CYS A 9 1.79 6.48 -16.57
CA CYS A 9 1.60 6.67 -18.01
C CYS A 9 2.08 5.46 -18.82
N LYS A 10 1.20 4.47 -19.01
CA LYS A 10 1.23 3.61 -20.19
C LYS A 10 -0.19 3.47 -20.71
N ASP A 11 -0.36 3.95 -21.94
CA ASP A 11 -1.59 3.96 -22.71
C ASP A 11 -2.27 2.58 -22.72
N PHE A 12 -3.47 2.52 -22.16
CA PHE A 12 -4.35 1.36 -22.23
C PHE A 12 -4.97 1.35 -23.63
N LYS A 13 -4.39 0.60 -24.56
CA LYS A 13 -5.07 0.22 -25.81
C LYS A 13 -6.01 -0.94 -25.50
N GLU A 14 -7.31 -0.73 -25.73
CA GLU A 14 -8.31 -1.80 -25.73
C GLU A 14 -7.95 -2.88 -26.77
N PRO A 15 -8.03 -4.17 -26.41
CA PRO A 15 -8.27 -5.21 -27.40
C PRO A 15 -9.79 -5.46 -27.47
N GLU A 16 -10.41 -4.98 -28.55
CA GLU A 16 -11.65 -5.56 -29.08
C GLU A 16 -11.35 -6.99 -29.53
N LYS A 17 -11.77 -7.99 -28.76
CA LYS A 17 -12.12 -9.32 -29.29
C LYS A 17 -13.26 -9.91 -28.45
N GLU A 18 -14.36 -10.18 -29.14
CA GLU A 18 -15.47 -11.00 -28.67
C GLU A 18 -14.93 -12.42 -28.41
N GLU A 19 -14.94 -12.85 -27.15
CA GLU A 19 -14.70 -14.25 -26.79
C GLU A 19 -16.04 -14.88 -26.43
N GLU A 20 -16.41 -15.87 -27.26
CA GLU A 20 -17.55 -16.75 -27.10
C GLU A 20 -17.50 -17.44 -25.73
N ILE A 21 -18.64 -17.49 -25.05
CA ILE A 21 -18.77 -18.14 -23.75
C ILE A 21 -18.87 -19.65 -24.00
N GLU A 22 -17.75 -20.37 -23.93
CA GLU A 22 -17.77 -21.83 -23.77
C GLU A 22 -18.13 -22.19 -22.32
N ILE A 23 -19.27 -22.88 -22.16
CA ILE A 23 -19.71 -23.48 -20.90
C ILE A 23 -18.93 -24.79 -20.75
N PHE A 24 -17.92 -24.80 -19.88
CA PHE A 24 -17.12 -26.00 -19.61
C PHE A 24 -17.82 -26.88 -18.56
N GLU A 25 -18.49 -27.94 -19.01
CA GLU A 25 -18.86 -29.09 -18.18
C GLU A 25 -17.57 -29.84 -17.83
N SER A 26 -17.21 -29.88 -16.55
CA SER A 26 -16.06 -30.66 -16.07
C SER A 26 -16.55 -31.99 -15.50
N GLU A 27 -16.51 -33.02 -16.35
CA GLU A 27 -16.37 -34.41 -15.93
C GLU A 27 -15.00 -34.60 -15.27
N SER A 28 -14.98 -35.21 -14.09
CA SER A 28 -13.77 -35.56 -13.35
C SER A 28 -13.17 -36.88 -13.86
N PRO A 29 -11.82 -36.98 -13.98
CA PRO A 29 -11.14 -38.27 -13.94
C PRO A 29 -10.36 -38.47 -12.63
N PRO A 30 -10.16 -39.72 -12.19
CA PRO A 30 -9.59 -40.05 -10.89
C PRO A 30 -8.06 -40.17 -10.92
N GLY A 31 -7.44 -39.74 -9.83
CA GLY A 31 -6.21 -40.33 -9.26
C GLY A 31 -4.88 -39.98 -9.93
N THR A 32 -4.05 -39.22 -9.22
CA THR A 32 -2.65 -39.62 -8.99
C THR A 32 -2.14 -39.00 -7.68
N GLU A 33 -1.24 -39.72 -7.05
CA GLU A 33 -0.84 -39.73 -5.64
C GLU A 33 0.00 -38.52 -5.17
N GLU A 34 -0.22 -38.18 -3.90
CA GLU A 34 0.75 -37.84 -2.85
C GLU A 34 2.00 -37.02 -3.20
N GLU A 35 1.99 -35.74 -2.80
CA GLU A 35 3.11 -35.14 -2.09
C GLU A 35 2.57 -34.41 -0.84
N GLU A 36 2.88 -34.97 0.32
CA GLU A 36 2.63 -34.37 1.63
C GLU A 36 3.45 -33.09 1.79
N GLN A 37 2.83 -31.94 1.55
CA GLN A 37 3.34 -30.67 2.02
C GLN A 37 2.55 -30.29 3.28
N SER A 38 3.14 -30.55 4.44
CA SER A 38 2.61 -30.13 5.74
C SER A 38 2.57 -28.60 5.81
N VAL A 39 1.45 -28.03 5.39
CA VAL A 39 1.09 -26.65 5.69
C VAL A 39 0.54 -26.66 7.11
N GLU A 40 1.30 -26.14 8.08
CA GLU A 40 0.73 -25.65 9.33
C GLU A 40 -0.23 -24.52 8.95
N GLU A 41 -1.50 -24.86 8.73
CA GLU A 41 -2.60 -23.91 8.73
C GLU A 41 -2.69 -23.35 10.15
N GLU A 42 -2.12 -22.16 10.35
CA GLU A 42 -2.52 -21.33 11.48
C GLU A 42 -4.04 -21.13 11.39
N GLU A 43 -4.79 -21.87 12.23
CA GLU A 43 -6.21 -21.67 12.46
C GLU A 43 -6.43 -20.22 12.90
N LYS A 44 -6.67 -19.34 11.92
CA LYS A 44 -7.12 -17.98 12.20
C LYS A 44 -8.40 -18.11 13.02
N PRO A 45 -8.48 -17.51 14.22
CA PRO A 45 -9.67 -17.60 15.04
C PRO A 45 -10.84 -17.03 14.26
N ILE A 46 -11.76 -17.91 13.86
CA ILE A 46 -12.99 -17.54 13.16
C ILE A 46 -13.69 -16.52 14.04
N ASN A 47 -13.83 -15.28 13.55
CA ASN A 47 -14.50 -14.23 14.28
C ASN A 47 -16.01 -14.53 14.26
N MET A 48 -16.46 -15.32 15.23
CA MET A 48 -17.84 -15.76 15.38
C MET A 48 -18.81 -14.58 15.38
N SER A 49 -18.40 -13.42 15.92
CA SER A 49 -19.24 -12.22 15.95
C SER A 49 -19.55 -11.67 14.55
N ALA A 50 -18.56 -11.68 13.65
CA ALA A 50 -18.75 -11.25 12.26
C ALA A 50 -19.66 -12.23 11.51
N LEU A 51 -19.50 -13.53 11.76
CA LEU A 51 -20.28 -14.60 11.14
C LEU A 51 -21.75 -14.56 11.59
N PHE A 52 -22.00 -14.30 12.87
CA PHE A 52 -23.36 -14.06 13.39
C PHE A 52 -24.00 -12.81 12.81
N GLN A 53 -23.24 -11.75 12.61
CA GLN A 53 -23.75 -10.51 12.02
C GLN A 53 -24.14 -10.70 10.54
N GLU A 54 -23.36 -11.47 9.79
CA GLU A 54 -23.67 -11.84 8.41
C GLU A 54 -24.91 -12.74 8.31
N LEU A 55 -25.03 -13.73 9.21
CA LEU A 55 -26.23 -14.58 9.31
C LEU A 55 -27.49 -13.77 9.64
N GLU A 56 -27.42 -12.81 10.56
CA GLU A 56 -28.57 -11.98 10.92
C GLU A 56 -28.97 -11.03 9.76
N CYS A 57 -28.01 -10.53 9.00
CA CYS A 57 -28.26 -9.77 7.77
C CYS A 57 -28.96 -10.63 6.70
N MET A 58 -28.50 -11.87 6.49
CA MET A 58 -29.14 -12.80 5.56
C MET A 58 -30.57 -13.15 5.99
N LYS A 59 -30.78 -13.41 7.28
CA LYS A 59 -32.10 -13.67 7.86
C LYS A 59 -33.07 -12.51 7.65
N ARG A 60 -32.65 -11.27 7.91
CA ARG A 60 -33.47 -10.08 7.65
C ARG A 60 -33.82 -9.93 6.17
N ARG A 61 -32.87 -10.21 5.28
CA ARG A 61 -33.11 -10.16 3.83
C ARG A 61 -34.14 -11.20 3.38
N ILE A 62 -34.07 -12.42 3.92
CA ILE A 62 -35.06 -13.48 3.66
C ILE A 62 -36.44 -13.07 4.18
N GLN A 63 -36.53 -12.54 5.40
CA GLN A 63 -37.80 -12.05 5.96
C GLN A 63 -38.43 -10.94 5.11
N MET A 64 -37.62 -9.99 4.61
CA MET A 64 -38.09 -8.94 3.71
C MET A 64 -38.59 -9.47 2.36
N MET A 65 -37.92 -10.49 1.80
CA MET A 65 -38.39 -11.15 0.58
C MET A 65 -39.71 -11.90 0.82
N GLN A 66 -39.83 -12.62 1.93
CA GLN A 66 -41.07 -13.31 2.30
C GLN A 66 -42.23 -12.34 2.51
N LEU A 67 -41.99 -11.18 3.12
CA LEU A 67 -43.01 -10.13 3.27
C LEU A 67 -43.45 -9.55 1.93
N ARG A 68 -42.52 -9.34 0.99
CA ARG A 68 -42.86 -8.88 -0.37
C ARG A 68 -43.69 -9.92 -1.13
N ILE A 69 -43.31 -11.19 -1.05
CA ILE A 69 -44.08 -12.27 -1.69
C ILE A 69 -45.49 -12.34 -1.10
N LYS A 70 -45.62 -12.29 0.24
CA LYS A 70 -46.94 -12.27 0.90
C LYS A 70 -47.77 -11.05 0.50
N SER A 71 -47.15 -9.87 0.38
CA SER A 71 -47.85 -8.66 -0.05
C SER A 71 -48.37 -8.80 -1.49
N ILE A 72 -47.58 -9.37 -2.40
CA ILE A 72 -47.99 -9.62 -3.78
C ILE A 72 -49.13 -10.64 -3.85
N MET A 73 -49.09 -11.68 -3.01
CA MET A 73 -50.16 -12.70 -2.97
C MET A 73 -51.46 -12.22 -2.32
N ILE A 74 -51.44 -11.15 -1.51
CA ILE A 74 -52.64 -10.56 -0.89
C ILE A 74 -53.33 -9.58 -1.84
N ASP A 75 -52.58 -8.92 -2.73
CA ASP A 75 -53.13 -8.00 -3.74
C ASP A 75 -53.58 -8.71 -5.03
N GLU A 76 -53.39 -10.03 -5.15
CA GLU A 76 -53.81 -10.88 -6.29
C GLU A 76 -55.06 -11.73 -6.00
N GLU A 77 -55.94 -11.33 -5.08
CA GLU A 77 -57.36 -11.66 -5.25
C GLU A 77 -57.87 -10.82 -6.42
N CYS A 78 -57.64 -11.34 -7.64
CA CYS A 78 -58.29 -10.87 -8.85
C CYS A 78 -59.77 -10.73 -8.50
N PRO A 79 -60.36 -9.53 -8.54
CA PRO A 79 -61.79 -9.43 -8.34
C PRO A 79 -62.41 -10.35 -9.38
N GLU A 80 -63.22 -11.31 -8.92
CA GLU A 80 -64.15 -12.03 -9.79
C GLU A 80 -65.14 -10.99 -10.33
N GLU A 81 -64.69 -10.08 -11.19
CA GLU A 81 -65.56 -9.36 -12.08
C GLU A 81 -66.16 -10.46 -12.96
N GLU A 82 -67.42 -10.80 -12.67
CA GLU A 82 -68.25 -11.53 -13.60
C GLU A 82 -68.07 -10.86 -14.96
N CYS A 83 -67.38 -11.53 -15.90
CA CYS A 83 -67.24 -11.10 -17.29
C CYS A 83 -68.63 -11.19 -17.95
N ALA A 84 -69.56 -10.36 -17.48
CA ALA A 84 -70.92 -10.27 -17.93
C ALA A 84 -70.92 -9.20 -19.03
N ASP A 85 -70.54 -9.61 -20.24
CA ASP A 85 -70.73 -8.76 -21.41
C ASP A 85 -72.23 -8.48 -21.58
N LEU A 86 -72.58 -7.21 -21.41
CA LEU A 86 -73.93 -6.68 -21.56
C LEU A 86 -74.49 -7.03 -22.95
N GLY A 87 -73.62 -7.15 -23.97
CA GLY A 87 -73.99 -7.58 -25.31
C GLY A 87 -74.48 -9.02 -25.39
N VAL A 88 -73.84 -9.95 -24.67
CA VAL A 88 -74.26 -11.37 -24.59
C VAL A 88 -75.55 -11.50 -23.78
N LEU A 89 -75.74 -10.69 -22.75
CA LEU A 89 -76.99 -10.64 -21.98
C LEU A 89 -78.17 -10.12 -22.83
N LEU A 90 -77.92 -9.13 -23.69
CA LEU A 90 -78.92 -8.48 -24.55
C LEU A 90 -79.23 -9.26 -25.84
N THR A 91 -78.35 -10.17 -26.28
CA THR A 91 -78.51 -11.00 -27.50
C THR A 91 -78.83 -12.47 -27.21
N CYS A 92 -79.11 -12.81 -25.95
CA CYS A 92 -79.41 -14.18 -25.55
C CYS A 92 -80.63 -14.74 -26.28
N SER A 93 -80.52 -15.97 -26.76
CA SER A 93 -81.64 -16.74 -27.32
C SER A 93 -82.73 -16.99 -26.27
N GLU A 94 -84.00 -17.05 -26.69
CA GLU A 94 -85.14 -17.43 -25.82
C GLU A 94 -84.98 -18.86 -25.25
N ASN A 95 -84.19 -19.71 -25.91
CA ASN A 95 -83.82 -21.01 -25.38
C ASN A 95 -82.71 -20.88 -24.32
N LYS A 96 -83.02 -21.26 -23.08
CA LYS A 96 -82.14 -21.17 -21.91
C LYS A 96 -80.79 -21.88 -22.14
N GLU A 97 -80.78 -23.04 -22.77
CA GLU A 97 -79.56 -23.82 -23.00
C GLU A 97 -78.61 -23.09 -23.97
N ILE A 98 -79.16 -22.45 -25.00
CA ILE A 98 -78.38 -21.66 -25.97
C ILE A 98 -77.83 -20.39 -25.31
N CYS A 99 -78.64 -19.72 -24.49
CA CYS A 99 -78.22 -18.54 -23.73
C CYS A 99 -77.09 -18.86 -22.73
N GLU A 100 -77.19 -19.98 -22.00
CA GLU A 100 -76.14 -20.45 -21.10
C GLU A 100 -74.85 -20.80 -21.86
N LEU A 101 -74.96 -21.45 -23.02
CA LEU A 101 -73.81 -21.76 -23.86
C LEU A 101 -73.11 -20.49 -24.38
N GLN A 102 -73.88 -19.47 -24.79
CA GLN A 102 -73.34 -18.17 -25.23
C GLN A 102 -72.58 -17.46 -24.10
N LYS A 103 -73.13 -17.46 -22.87
CA LYS A 103 -72.46 -16.90 -21.69
C LYS A 103 -71.16 -17.65 -21.36
N ASN A 104 -71.20 -18.98 -21.38
CA ASN A 104 -70.02 -19.80 -21.12
C ASN A 104 -68.95 -19.62 -22.20
N HIS A 105 -69.35 -19.52 -23.47
CA HIS A 105 -68.44 -19.23 -24.57
C HIS A 105 -67.73 -17.89 -24.38
N HIS A 106 -68.47 -16.84 -24.04
CA HIS A 106 -67.91 -15.53 -23.76
C HIS A 106 -66.94 -15.56 -22.57
N LYS A 107 -67.32 -16.20 -21.46
CA LYS A 107 -66.46 -16.38 -20.28
C LYS A 107 -65.14 -17.07 -20.64
N LEU A 108 -65.21 -18.15 -21.44
CA LEU A 108 -64.02 -18.83 -21.94
C LEU A 108 -63.17 -17.93 -22.85
N GLN A 109 -63.79 -17.08 -23.67
CA GLN A 109 -63.09 -16.09 -24.48
C GLN A 109 -62.35 -15.05 -23.63
N CYS A 110 -62.97 -14.55 -22.56
CA CYS A 110 -62.32 -13.64 -21.60
C CYS A 110 -61.09 -14.34 -20.98
N GLN A 111 -61.28 -15.56 -20.47
CA GLN A 111 -60.21 -16.35 -19.84
C GLN A 111 -59.06 -16.66 -20.80
N ILE A 112 -59.35 -17.00 -22.06
CA ILE A 112 -58.33 -17.23 -23.09
C ILE A 112 -57.55 -15.92 -23.36
N THR A 113 -58.25 -14.79 -23.45
CA THR A 113 -57.61 -13.49 -23.71
C THR A 113 -56.70 -13.08 -22.56
N GLU A 114 -57.14 -13.28 -21.32
CA GLU A 114 -56.34 -13.04 -20.13
C GLU A 114 -55.11 -13.97 -20.09
N LEU A 115 -55.29 -15.26 -20.35
CA LEU A 115 -54.18 -16.21 -20.39
C LEU A 115 -53.14 -15.85 -21.46
N ILE A 116 -53.57 -15.37 -22.63
CA ILE A 116 -52.68 -14.87 -23.68
C ILE A 116 -51.89 -13.65 -23.18
N LYS A 117 -52.54 -12.73 -22.46
CA LYS A 117 -51.89 -11.56 -21.85
C LYS A 117 -50.84 -11.99 -20.81
N CYS A 118 -51.20 -12.85 -19.87
CA CYS A 118 -50.27 -13.39 -18.88
C CYS A 118 -49.09 -14.12 -19.54
N CYS A 119 -49.35 -14.92 -20.58
CA CYS A 119 -48.29 -15.59 -21.35
C CYS A 119 -47.33 -14.59 -22.01
N LYS A 120 -47.84 -13.47 -22.54
CA LYS A 120 -47.02 -12.41 -23.13
C LYS A 120 -46.16 -11.72 -22.07
N GLU A 121 -46.74 -11.38 -20.93
CA GLU A 121 -46.03 -10.75 -19.82
C GLU A 121 -44.95 -11.67 -19.25
N ALA A 122 -45.25 -12.96 -19.06
CA ALA A 122 -44.27 -13.95 -18.62
C ALA A 122 -43.10 -14.08 -19.61
N LYS A 123 -43.37 -14.06 -20.93
CA LYS A 123 -42.31 -14.07 -21.95
C LYS A 123 -41.39 -12.86 -21.87
N GLU A 124 -41.95 -11.66 -21.67
CA GLU A 124 -41.15 -10.44 -21.49
C GLU A 124 -40.34 -10.48 -20.19
N GLN A 125 -40.91 -10.97 -19.09
CA GLN A 125 -40.18 -11.15 -17.83
C GLN A 125 -39.01 -12.13 -17.97
N ILE A 126 -39.21 -13.26 -18.66
CA ILE A 126 -38.14 -14.22 -18.93
C ILE A 126 -37.03 -13.58 -19.76
N LYS A 127 -37.38 -12.78 -20.77
CA LYS A 127 -36.41 -12.06 -21.60
C LYS A 127 -35.60 -11.04 -20.78
N ASP A 128 -36.25 -10.27 -19.93
CA ASP A 128 -35.60 -9.32 -19.02
C ASP A 128 -34.67 -10.03 -18.03
N LEU A 129 -35.12 -11.14 -17.43
CA LEU A 129 -34.28 -11.95 -16.54
C LEU A 129 -33.03 -12.48 -17.24
N ARG A 130 -33.16 -12.95 -18.48
CA ARG A 130 -32.00 -13.39 -19.30
C ARG A 130 -31.02 -12.25 -19.54
N LEU A 131 -31.51 -11.06 -19.89
CA LEU A 131 -30.65 -9.87 -20.08
C LEU A 131 -29.92 -9.50 -18.79
N ARG A 132 -30.62 -9.50 -17.64
CA ARG A 132 -30.03 -9.24 -16.33
C ARG A 132 -28.98 -10.28 -15.94
N MET A 133 -29.23 -11.56 -16.23
CA MET A 133 -28.28 -12.64 -15.99
C MET A 133 -27.00 -12.45 -16.82
N CYS A 134 -27.12 -12.14 -18.12
CA CYS A 134 -25.97 -11.85 -18.97
C CYS A 134 -25.19 -10.61 -18.51
N ALA A 135 -25.88 -9.56 -18.05
CA ALA A 135 -25.22 -8.39 -17.48
C ALA A 135 -24.43 -8.74 -16.21
N LYS A 136 -25.02 -9.55 -15.31
CA LYS A 136 -24.34 -10.00 -14.09
C LYS A 136 -23.17 -10.93 -14.37
N ALA A 137 -23.28 -11.83 -15.34
CA ALA A 137 -22.16 -12.67 -15.76
C ALA A 137 -20.96 -11.84 -16.24
N ARG A 138 -21.20 -10.79 -17.03
CA ARG A 138 -20.14 -9.85 -17.46
C ARG A 138 -19.50 -9.10 -16.29
N GLU A 139 -20.31 -8.63 -15.34
CA GLU A 139 -19.82 -7.96 -14.13
C GLU A 139 -18.94 -8.89 -13.28
N ILE A 140 -19.35 -10.16 -13.10
CA ILE A 140 -18.56 -11.17 -12.40
C ILE A 140 -17.21 -11.38 -13.09
N LEU A 141 -17.19 -11.49 -14.42
CA LEU A 141 -15.96 -11.68 -15.17
C LEU A 141 -15.00 -10.47 -15.05
N GLN A 142 -15.54 -9.25 -15.03
CA GLN A 142 -14.75 -8.05 -14.77
C GLN A 142 -14.15 -8.05 -13.36
N LEU A 143 -14.95 -8.41 -12.35
CA LEU A 143 -14.48 -8.52 -10.97
C LEU A 143 -13.41 -9.59 -10.81
N GLN A 144 -13.56 -10.75 -11.48
CA GLN A 144 -12.54 -11.80 -11.49
C GLN A 144 -11.20 -11.30 -12.06
N LYS A 145 -11.23 -10.57 -13.18
CA LYS A 145 -10.03 -9.94 -13.77
C LYS A 145 -9.38 -8.93 -12.81
N LEU A 146 -10.19 -8.13 -12.13
CA LEU A 146 -9.70 -7.16 -11.13
C LEU A 146 -9.05 -7.87 -9.95
N THR A 147 -9.69 -8.92 -9.41
CA THR A 147 -9.14 -9.73 -8.32
C THR A 147 -7.82 -10.38 -8.71
N ALA A 148 -7.72 -10.95 -9.91
CA ALA A 148 -6.45 -11.51 -10.41
C ALA A 148 -5.35 -10.43 -10.45
N THR A 149 -5.69 -9.23 -10.93
CA THR A 149 -4.74 -8.09 -10.93
C THR A 149 -4.31 -7.71 -9.51
N LEU A 150 -5.24 -7.61 -8.55
CA LEU A 150 -4.92 -7.30 -7.16
C LEU A 150 -4.02 -8.35 -6.51
N VAL A 151 -4.21 -9.63 -6.82
CA VAL A 151 -3.32 -10.70 -6.35
C VAL A 151 -1.91 -10.52 -6.91
N THR A 152 -1.77 -10.20 -8.20
CA THR A 152 -0.43 -9.94 -8.77
C THR A 152 0.26 -8.73 -8.12
N TRP A 153 -0.51 -7.68 -7.82
CA TRP A 153 0.00 -6.49 -7.14
C TRP A 153 0.44 -6.80 -5.72
N LYS A 154 -0.38 -7.55 -4.97
CA LYS A 154 -0.04 -8.01 -3.62
C LYS A 154 1.30 -8.76 -3.62
N ASN A 155 1.44 -9.76 -4.48
CA ASN A 155 2.66 -10.57 -4.55
C ASN A 155 3.88 -9.72 -4.93
N THR A 156 3.71 -8.78 -5.85
CA THR A 156 4.77 -7.84 -6.25
C THR A 156 5.20 -6.95 -5.08
N LEU A 157 4.23 -6.42 -4.33
CA LEU A 157 4.50 -5.58 -3.16
C LEU A 157 5.20 -6.38 -2.06
N GLU A 158 4.74 -7.58 -1.75
CA GLU A 158 5.37 -8.46 -0.76
C GLU A 158 6.84 -8.73 -1.11
N PHE A 159 7.13 -8.99 -2.39
CA PHE A 159 8.50 -9.17 -2.86
C PHE A 159 9.37 -7.90 -2.70
N GLU A 160 8.86 -6.73 -3.07
CA GLU A 160 9.59 -5.47 -2.90
C GLU A 160 9.78 -5.08 -1.43
N PHE A 161 8.79 -5.38 -0.57
CA PHE A 161 8.93 -5.24 0.87
C PHE A 161 10.03 -6.15 1.43
N GLY A 162 10.10 -7.41 0.98
CA GLY A 162 11.18 -8.33 1.33
C GLY A 162 12.56 -7.73 1.04
N LYS A 163 12.76 -7.20 -0.18
CA LYS A 163 14.01 -6.51 -0.55
C LYS A 163 14.31 -5.29 0.33
N CYS A 164 13.28 -4.54 0.72
CA CYS A 164 13.47 -3.36 1.57
C CYS A 164 13.94 -3.76 2.98
N ILE A 165 13.39 -4.85 3.53
CA ILE A 165 13.81 -5.40 4.82
C ILE A 165 15.26 -5.89 4.74
N GLU A 166 15.62 -6.67 3.71
CA GLU A 166 17.00 -7.13 3.51
C GLU A 166 18.00 -5.96 3.43
N ARG A 167 17.65 -4.92 2.67
CA ARG A 167 18.47 -3.69 2.56
C ARG A 167 18.58 -2.96 3.90
N PHE A 168 17.50 -2.91 4.66
CA PHE A 168 17.48 -2.27 5.97
C PHE A 168 18.39 -3.01 6.96
N GLU A 169 18.26 -4.33 7.07
CA GLU A 169 19.10 -5.15 7.93
C GLU A 169 20.58 -5.06 7.51
N TYR A 170 20.88 -5.08 6.21
CA TYR A 170 22.24 -4.85 5.73
C TYR A 170 22.76 -3.48 6.15
N LEU A 171 21.98 -2.41 5.96
CA LEU A 171 22.38 -1.05 6.32
C LEU A 171 22.60 -0.88 7.82
N LYS A 172 21.80 -1.56 8.64
CA LYS A 172 21.97 -1.60 10.10
C LYS A 172 23.33 -2.18 10.50
N HIS A 173 23.81 -3.20 9.78
CA HIS A 173 25.11 -3.80 10.06
C HIS A 173 26.30 -3.06 9.44
N VAL A 174 26.13 -2.43 8.28
CA VAL A 174 27.23 -1.80 7.54
C VAL A 174 27.46 -0.34 7.93
N LYS A 175 26.40 0.38 8.30
CA LYS A 175 26.57 1.73 8.83
C LYS A 175 26.87 1.61 10.32
N ALA A 176 28.00 2.19 10.73
CA ALA A 176 28.30 2.34 12.14
C ALA A 176 27.12 3.04 12.82
N GLU A 177 26.61 2.43 13.89
CA GLU A 177 25.58 3.06 14.70
C GLU A 177 26.16 4.38 15.22
N TRP A 178 25.36 5.44 15.16
CA TRP A 178 25.82 6.77 15.56
C TRP A 178 26.32 6.78 17.01
N GLU A 179 25.78 5.89 17.84
CA GLU A 179 26.23 5.64 19.21
C GLU A 179 27.69 5.18 19.27
N GLU A 180 28.09 4.21 18.44
CA GLU A 180 29.48 3.72 18.39
C GLU A 180 30.46 4.79 17.88
N VAL A 181 30.04 5.54 16.86
CA VAL A 181 30.84 6.65 16.31
C VAL A 181 31.05 7.72 17.38
N ASN A 182 29.98 8.10 18.08
CA ASN A 182 30.03 9.10 19.13
C ASN A 182 30.89 8.64 20.31
N ALA A 183 30.82 7.36 20.71
CA ALA A 183 31.67 6.80 21.74
C ALA A 183 33.17 6.88 21.39
N LYS A 184 33.53 6.61 20.12
CA LYS A 184 34.90 6.79 19.63
C LYS A 184 35.33 8.25 19.65
N PHE A 185 34.46 9.18 19.26
CA PHE A 185 34.75 10.62 19.35
C PHE A 185 35.03 11.08 20.78
N GLU A 186 34.20 10.67 21.75
CA GLU A 186 34.41 11.04 23.15
C GLU A 186 35.70 10.42 23.70
N THR A 187 36.00 9.17 23.35
CA THR A 187 37.27 8.53 23.70
C THR A 187 38.46 9.31 23.13
N GLN A 188 38.39 9.68 21.85
CA GLN A 188 39.44 10.43 21.17
C GLN A 188 39.64 11.82 21.78
N LYS A 189 38.56 12.50 22.16
CA LYS A 189 38.57 13.79 22.83
C LYS A 189 39.27 13.73 24.19
N VAL A 190 39.01 12.68 24.98
CA VAL A 190 39.73 12.44 26.24
C VAL A 190 41.23 12.28 25.97
N CYS A 191 41.62 11.42 25.02
CA CYS A 191 43.03 11.23 24.66
C CYS A 191 43.70 12.53 24.19
N TYR A 192 43.01 13.33 23.37
CA TYR A 192 43.55 14.62 22.92
C TYR A 192 43.72 15.61 24.08
N THR A 193 42.78 15.65 25.01
CA THR A 193 42.86 16.53 26.19
C THR A 193 44.02 16.13 27.10
N GLU A 194 44.31 14.82 27.22
CA GLU A 194 45.48 14.34 27.95
C GLU A 194 46.79 14.67 27.23
N LEU A 195 46.84 14.45 25.91
CA LEU A 195 48.00 14.81 25.10
C LEU A 195 48.27 16.31 25.14
N GLU A 196 47.22 17.14 25.13
CA GLU A 196 47.34 18.59 25.19
C GLU A 196 48.07 19.08 26.44
N LYS A 197 47.85 18.41 27.58
CA LYS A 197 48.54 18.70 28.85
C LYS A 197 50.05 18.44 28.79
N THR A 198 50.51 17.62 27.85
CA THR A 198 51.95 17.34 27.67
C THR A 198 52.66 18.41 26.84
N PHE A 199 51.91 19.25 26.10
CA PHE A 199 52.52 20.31 25.31
C PHE A 199 52.92 21.49 26.19
N VAL A 200 54.15 21.95 26.00
CA VAL A 200 54.63 23.18 26.62
C VAL A 200 54.02 24.37 25.87
N PRO A 201 53.34 25.30 26.56
CA PRO A 201 52.77 26.47 25.91
C PRO A 201 53.82 27.29 25.15
N LYS A 202 53.47 27.75 23.96
CA LYS A 202 54.36 28.59 23.12
C LYS A 202 54.90 29.82 23.87
N ALA A 203 54.12 30.37 24.81
CA ALA A 203 54.54 31.48 25.66
C ALA A 203 55.79 31.15 26.50
N CYS A 204 55.89 29.93 27.04
CA CYS A 204 57.05 29.49 27.81
C CYS A 204 58.31 29.45 26.93
N PHE A 205 58.22 28.89 25.72
CA PHE A 205 59.33 28.91 24.76
C PHE A 205 59.77 30.33 24.36
N LEU A 206 58.82 31.24 24.16
CA LEU A 206 59.12 32.63 23.82
C LEU A 206 59.80 33.36 24.99
N GLN A 207 59.39 33.07 26.22
CA GLN A 207 60.01 33.60 27.42
C GLN A 207 61.44 33.08 27.59
N GLU A 208 61.67 31.77 27.49
CA GLU A 208 63.02 31.20 27.53
C GLU A 208 63.92 31.77 26.44
N LYS A 209 63.42 31.84 25.20
CA LYS A 209 64.16 32.47 24.09
C LYS A 209 64.57 33.90 24.41
N LYS A 210 63.67 34.69 25.02
CA LYS A 210 63.96 36.07 25.41
C LYS A 210 65.08 36.11 26.46
N LEU A 211 64.99 35.27 27.50
CA LEU A 211 66.01 35.18 28.55
C LEU A 211 67.38 34.79 27.97
N PHE A 212 67.43 33.76 27.14
CA PHE A 212 68.66 33.34 26.45
C PHE A 212 69.27 34.47 25.62
N MET A 213 68.46 35.18 24.85
CA MET A 213 68.95 36.30 24.04
C MET A 213 69.49 37.44 24.90
N THR A 214 68.85 37.74 26.04
CA THR A 214 69.38 38.73 27.00
C THR A 214 70.74 38.30 27.54
N SER A 215 70.88 37.06 28.02
CA SER A 215 72.16 36.54 28.54
C SER A 215 73.25 36.52 27.48
N ILE A 216 72.93 36.17 26.23
CA ILE A 216 73.90 36.26 25.11
C ILE A 216 74.37 37.69 24.90
N ASN A 217 73.46 38.66 24.96
CA ASN A 217 73.81 40.07 24.79
C ASN A 217 74.65 40.61 25.95
N GLU A 218 74.36 40.20 27.18
CA GLU A 218 75.18 40.52 28.36
C GLU A 218 76.61 39.97 28.21
N ILE A 219 76.76 38.70 27.82
CA ILE A 219 78.08 38.10 27.57
C ILE A 219 78.82 38.86 26.46
N LYS A 220 78.15 39.21 25.36
CA LYS A 220 78.74 40.01 24.29
C LYS A 220 79.24 41.35 24.78
N GLN A 221 78.47 42.03 25.63
CA GLN A 221 78.85 43.31 26.20
C GLN A 221 80.07 43.17 27.12
N THR A 222 80.08 42.18 28.01
CA THR A 222 81.24 41.93 28.88
C THR A 222 82.50 41.58 28.07
N LEU A 223 82.36 40.83 26.98
CA LEU A 223 83.47 40.50 26.10
C LEU A 223 84.02 41.75 25.40
N GLN A 224 83.13 42.64 24.96
CA GLN A 224 83.51 43.92 24.35
C GLN A 224 84.24 44.80 25.36
N GLU A 225 83.71 44.96 26.58
CA GLU A 225 84.36 45.72 27.65
C GLU A 225 85.75 45.16 28.00
N LEU A 226 85.88 43.83 28.04
CA LEU A 226 87.17 43.17 28.28
C LEU A 226 88.14 43.38 27.12
N TYR A 227 87.67 43.31 25.87
CA TYR A 227 88.48 43.61 24.69
C TYR A 227 88.98 45.06 24.72
N ASP A 228 88.09 46.02 24.95
CA ASP A 228 88.43 47.45 25.00
C ASP A 228 89.43 47.73 26.15
N TYR A 229 89.23 47.11 27.32
CA TYR A 229 90.18 47.19 28.43
C TYR A 229 91.57 46.67 28.06
N GLN A 230 91.66 45.51 27.39
CA GLN A 230 92.94 44.94 26.98
C GLN A 230 93.64 45.79 25.91
N MET A 231 92.87 46.32 24.95
CA MET A 231 93.40 47.20 23.91
C MET A 231 93.94 48.51 24.50
N ASN A 232 93.17 49.17 25.37
CA ASN A 232 93.62 50.40 26.04
C ASN A 232 94.89 50.15 26.87
N ARG A 233 94.93 49.02 27.59
CA ARG A 233 96.13 48.61 28.34
C ARG A 233 97.32 48.40 27.41
N LEU A 234 97.14 47.73 26.28
CA LEU A 234 98.21 47.52 25.28
C LEU A 234 98.73 48.87 24.74
N GLU A 235 97.83 49.79 24.37
CA GLU A 235 98.21 51.14 23.93
C GLU A 235 98.99 51.91 25.01
N GLU A 236 98.59 51.80 26.28
CA GLU A 236 99.34 52.39 27.39
C GLU A 236 100.74 51.77 27.54
N PHE A 237 100.88 50.46 27.33
CA PHE A 237 102.18 49.80 27.32
C PHE A 237 103.05 50.26 26.15
N GLU A 238 102.48 50.38 24.95
CA GLU A 238 103.17 50.90 23.77
C GLU A 238 103.68 52.33 23.98
N LYS A 239 102.88 53.21 24.59
CA LYS A 239 103.28 54.59 24.94
C LYS A 239 104.41 54.67 25.98
N ARG A 240 104.60 53.62 26.78
CA ARG A 240 105.65 53.56 27.83
C ARG A 240 106.92 52.86 27.36
N LEU A 241 106.92 52.25 26.17
CA LEU A 241 108.14 51.73 25.57
C LEU A 241 108.96 52.90 25.02
N PRO A 242 110.24 53.05 25.43
CA PRO A 242 111.09 54.07 24.84
C PRO A 242 111.27 53.76 23.35
N VAL A 243 111.14 54.79 22.52
CA VAL A 243 111.59 54.73 21.12
C VAL A 243 113.10 54.46 21.18
N VAL A 244 113.49 53.23 20.90
CA VAL A 244 114.89 52.87 20.67
C VAL A 244 115.21 53.37 19.27
N GLU A 245 115.95 54.49 19.19
CA GLU A 245 116.62 54.95 17.97
C GLU A 245 117.71 53.96 17.52
#